data_AF-A0A1M6A957-F1
#
_entry.id   AF-A0A1M6A957-F1
#
_cell.length_a   1.000
_cell.length_b   1.000
_cell.length_c   1.000
_cell.angle_alpha   90.00
_cell.angle_beta   90.00
_cell.angle_gamma   90.00
#
_symmetry.space_group_name_H-M   'P 1'
#
loop_
_entity.id
_entity.type
_entity.pdbx_description
1 polymer ?
#
loop_
_entity_poly.entity_id
_entity_poly.type
_entity_poly.pdbx_seq_one_letter_code
_entity_poly.pdbx_strand_id
1 'polypeptide(L)'
;MKKFGIIVLCLFMAQMANCQWIEFGKKQGDQNEIITFLKQDKTDIRKNADGTPFFKTAYKFEVKTGGKELKIKLKDQLYIDPENPEMVPSLYVDDEMNRVYIFIWEKDEEFMHYGMNGYIYEYNIKSKKVDKKILFEKANFGWFPYFTKGDDGQLFLRHFSYAGRVDMISFKNKNGKWITRPLQNITPEEAKERYLKQI
;
A
#
# COMPACT_ATOMS: atom_id res chain seq x y z
N MET A 1 -37.00 -21.16 -7.34
CA MET A 1 -37.27 -20.51 -6.02
C MET A 1 -36.58 -21.36 -4.97
N LYS A 2 -35.35 -21.03 -4.57
CA LYS A 2 -34.95 -20.25 -3.37
C LYS A 2 -35.47 -20.80 -2.04
N LYS A 3 -34.50 -20.92 -1.09
CA LYS A 3 -34.54 -21.14 0.38
C LYS A 3 -34.12 -22.56 0.79
N PHE A 4 -33.25 -22.83 1.77
CA PHE A 4 -32.52 -22.05 2.77
C PHE A 4 -31.34 -22.92 3.27
N GLY A 5 -30.30 -22.31 3.88
CA GLY A 5 -29.39 -23.04 4.76
C GLY A 5 -28.02 -22.39 4.96
N ILE A 6 -27.96 -21.20 5.56
CA ILE A 6 -26.71 -20.72 6.15
C ILE A 6 -26.64 -21.34 7.54
N ILE A 7 -25.72 -22.30 7.70
CA ILE A 7 -25.37 -22.87 9.00
C ILE A 7 -24.52 -21.83 9.74
N VAL A 8 -25.08 -21.31 10.83
CA VAL A 8 -24.34 -20.63 11.89
C VAL A 8 -23.62 -21.71 12.69
N LEU A 9 -22.30 -21.70 12.69
CA LEU A 9 -21.52 -22.56 13.58
C LEU A 9 -20.70 -21.69 14.52
N CYS A 10 -21.24 -21.49 15.74
CA CYS A 10 -20.47 -21.03 16.88
C CYS A 10 -19.57 -22.18 17.35
N LEU A 11 -18.26 -21.97 17.36
CA LEU A 11 -17.30 -22.84 18.04
C LEU A 11 -16.41 -21.97 18.94
N PHE A 12 -16.62 -22.11 20.25
CA PHE A 12 -15.69 -21.71 21.31
C PHE A 12 -14.38 -22.49 21.14
N MET A 13 -13.23 -21.83 21.02
CA MET A 13 -11.92 -22.38 21.42
C MET A 13 -10.89 -21.28 21.71
N ALA A 14 -10.29 -21.38 22.90
CA ALA A 14 -8.94 -21.05 23.33
C ALA A 14 -8.17 -19.87 22.67
N GLN A 15 -7.68 -18.97 23.53
CA GLN A 15 -6.57 -18.05 23.26
C GLN A 15 -5.35 -18.81 22.73
N MET A 16 -5.18 -18.85 21.42
CA MET A 16 -3.90 -19.01 20.76
C MET A 16 -3.84 -18.00 19.63
N ALA A 17 -2.67 -17.40 19.45
CA ALA A 17 -2.38 -16.38 18.44
C ALA A 17 -2.69 -16.91 17.03
N ASN A 18 -3.93 -16.75 16.58
CA ASN A 18 -4.33 -17.02 15.21
C ASN A 18 -3.63 -16.00 14.32
N CYS A 19 -2.55 -16.44 13.68
CA CYS A 19 -1.95 -15.78 12.53
C CYS A 19 -2.98 -15.89 11.39
N GLN A 20 -3.88 -14.92 11.28
CA GLN A 20 -4.79 -14.84 10.15
C GLN A 20 -4.01 -14.29 8.95
N TRP A 21 -3.91 -15.13 7.93
CA TRP A 21 -3.44 -14.73 6.61
C TRP A 21 -4.58 -13.96 5.96
N ILE A 22 -4.32 -12.72 5.60
CA ILE A 22 -5.28 -11.95 4.82
C ILE A 22 -4.65 -11.72 3.45
N GLU A 23 -5.25 -12.35 2.44
CA GLU A 23 -4.90 -12.15 1.04
C GLU A 23 -5.81 -11.06 0.47
N PHE A 24 -5.19 -10.02 -0.06
CA PHE A 24 -5.89 -8.96 -0.78
C PHE A 24 -5.56 -9.05 -2.25
N GLY A 25 -6.62 -9.20 -3.04
CA GLY A 25 -6.57 -9.18 -4.50
C GLY A 25 -7.03 -7.82 -5.02
N LYS A 26 -6.17 -7.13 -5.78
CA LYS A 26 -6.59 -5.95 -6.55
C LYS A 26 -6.41 -6.24 -8.03
N LYS A 27 -7.41 -5.86 -8.83
CA LYS A 27 -7.35 -5.93 -10.29
C LYS A 27 -7.17 -4.53 -10.84
N GLN A 28 -6.04 -4.27 -11.49
CA GLN A 28 -5.79 -3.02 -12.20
C GLN A 28 -5.52 -3.35 -13.68
N GLY A 29 -6.52 -3.15 -14.54
CA GLY A 29 -6.48 -3.63 -15.92
C GLY A 29 -6.37 -5.16 -16.01
N ASP A 30 -5.35 -5.67 -16.70
CA ASP A 30 -5.05 -7.11 -16.87
C ASP A 30 -4.12 -7.69 -15.78
N GLN A 31 -3.88 -6.93 -14.71
CA GLN A 31 -2.96 -7.31 -13.63
C GLN A 31 -3.76 -7.84 -12.44
N ASN A 32 -3.35 -8.98 -11.89
CA ASN A 32 -3.82 -9.48 -10.61
C ASN A 32 -2.69 -9.38 -9.59
N GLU A 33 -2.90 -8.54 -8.59
CA GLU A 33 -1.98 -8.32 -7.48
C GLU A 33 -2.46 -9.12 -6.29
N ILE A 34 -1.58 -9.93 -5.69
CA ILE A 34 -1.86 -10.64 -4.44
C ILE A 34 -0.92 -10.08 -3.38
N ILE A 35 -1.50 -9.41 -2.40
CA ILE A 35 -0.81 -8.95 -1.20
C ILE A 35 -1.17 -9.91 -0.08
N THR A 36 -0.18 -10.57 0.50
CA THR A 36 -0.38 -11.47 1.63
C THR A 36 0.19 -10.85 2.89
N PHE A 37 -0.67 -10.61 3.89
CA PHE A 37 -0.23 -10.21 5.23
C PHE A 37 0.09 -11.45 6.06
N LEU A 38 1.33 -11.54 6.51
CA LEU A 38 1.88 -12.74 7.13
C LEU A 38 1.56 -12.81 8.62
N LYS A 39 1.66 -11.67 9.32
CA LYS A 39 1.38 -11.56 10.76
C LYS A 39 1.22 -10.10 11.18
N GLN A 40 0.13 -9.80 11.89
CA GLN A 40 -0.03 -8.54 12.63
C GLN A 40 0.63 -8.65 14.00
N ASP A 41 1.47 -7.68 14.35
CA ASP A 41 2.01 -7.49 15.68
C ASP A 41 1.11 -6.52 16.46
N LYS A 42 0.27 -7.09 17.33
CA LYS A 42 -0.66 -6.34 18.17
C LYS A 42 0.02 -5.63 19.34
N THR A 43 1.32 -5.82 19.55
CA THR A 43 2.08 -5.14 20.63
C THR A 43 2.64 -3.80 20.18
N ASP A 44 2.79 -3.58 18.87
CA ASP A 44 3.23 -2.32 18.29
C ASP A 44 2.07 -1.64 17.55
N ILE A 45 1.24 -0.94 18.36
CA ILE A 45 0.08 -0.18 17.90
C ILE A 45 0.47 1.30 17.82
N ARG A 46 0.17 1.93 16.69
CA ARG A 46 0.18 3.39 16.55
C ARG A 46 -1.24 3.89 16.46
N LYS A 47 -1.46 5.15 16.80
CA LYS A 47 -2.73 5.83 16.56
C LYS A 47 -2.46 6.96 15.58
N ASN A 48 -3.44 7.29 14.76
CA ASN A 48 -3.51 8.55 14.05
C ASN A 48 -3.91 9.70 14.97
N ALA A 49 -3.80 10.95 14.49
CA ALA A 49 -4.20 12.12 15.27
C ALA A 49 -5.68 12.09 15.65
N ASP A 50 -6.51 11.40 14.87
CA ASP A 50 -7.93 11.10 15.14
C ASP A 50 -8.15 9.89 16.06
N GLY A 51 -7.09 9.19 16.48
CA GLY A 51 -7.14 8.03 17.36
C GLY A 51 -7.20 6.67 16.65
N THR A 52 -7.31 6.61 15.33
CA THR A 52 -7.42 5.36 14.54
C THR A 52 -6.18 4.48 14.70
N PRO A 53 -6.30 3.19 15.08
CA PRO A 53 -5.15 2.34 15.36
C PRO A 53 -4.53 1.72 14.10
N PHE A 54 -3.20 1.66 14.06
CA PHE A 54 -2.38 1.07 13.01
C PHE A 54 -1.48 0.01 13.59
N PHE A 55 -1.45 -1.16 12.97
CA PHE A 55 -0.71 -2.32 13.46
C PHE A 55 0.44 -2.65 12.54
N LYS A 56 1.61 -2.82 13.14
CA LYS A 56 2.79 -3.34 12.46
C LYS A 56 2.49 -4.72 11.89
N THR A 57 2.76 -4.90 10.61
CA THR A 57 2.39 -6.10 9.87
C THR A 57 3.49 -6.46 8.89
N ALA A 58 3.94 -7.71 8.93
CA ALA A 58 4.82 -8.26 7.90
C ALA A 58 3.98 -8.65 6.67
N TYR A 59 4.49 -8.39 5.48
CA TYR A 59 3.77 -8.65 4.23
C TYR A 59 4.66 -9.33 3.19
N LYS A 60 4.02 -9.83 2.14
CA LYS A 60 4.64 -10.37 0.92
C LYS A 60 3.78 -9.99 -0.28
N PHE A 61 4.43 -9.69 -1.41
CA PHE A 61 3.76 -9.45 -2.68
C PHE A 61 3.93 -10.60 -3.65
N GLU A 62 2.90 -10.88 -4.43
CA GLU A 62 2.96 -11.70 -5.63
C GLU A 62 2.15 -11.02 -6.73
N VAL A 63 2.69 -10.97 -7.95
CA VAL A 63 2.05 -10.27 -9.07
C VAL A 63 1.89 -11.23 -10.24
N LYS A 64 0.71 -11.22 -10.85
CA LYS A 64 0.45 -11.93 -12.11
C LYS A 64 0.11 -10.90 -13.18
N THR A 65 0.94 -10.80 -14.22
CA THR A 65 0.69 -9.91 -15.38
C THR A 65 0.74 -10.68 -16.68
N GLY A 66 -0.22 -10.46 -17.57
CA GLY A 66 -0.18 -10.99 -18.95
C GLY A 66 0.07 -12.51 -19.06
N GLY A 67 -0.48 -13.31 -18.14
CA GLY A 67 -0.28 -14.76 -18.09
C GLY A 67 1.07 -15.23 -17.53
N LYS A 68 1.96 -14.33 -17.12
CA LYS A 68 3.22 -14.64 -16.42
C LYS A 68 3.06 -14.41 -14.92
N GLU A 69 3.45 -15.41 -14.13
CA GLU A 69 3.48 -15.31 -12.67
C GLU A 69 4.84 -14.76 -12.20
N LEU A 70 4.84 -13.53 -11.67
CA LEU A 70 6.00 -12.88 -11.07
C LEU A 70 5.90 -12.94 -9.54
N LYS A 71 6.67 -13.84 -8.91
CA LYS A 71 6.71 -13.97 -7.44
C LYS A 71 7.77 -13.05 -6.86
N ILE A 72 7.39 -11.82 -6.51
CA ILE A 72 8.28 -10.80 -5.95
C ILE A 72 8.18 -10.82 -4.42
N LYS A 73 9.03 -11.61 -3.77
CA LYS A 73 9.06 -11.68 -2.30
C LYS A 73 9.81 -10.49 -1.71
N LEU A 74 9.07 -9.45 -1.33
CA LEU A 74 9.57 -8.42 -0.43
C LEU A 74 9.16 -8.77 0.99
N LYS A 75 10.08 -8.65 1.94
CA LYS A 75 9.80 -8.78 3.37
C LYS A 75 10.17 -7.47 4.02
N ASP A 76 9.16 -6.65 4.26
CA ASP A 76 9.32 -5.46 5.09
C ASP A 76 8.14 -5.35 6.07
N GLN A 77 8.16 -4.31 6.88
CA GLN A 77 7.17 -4.03 7.90
C GLN A 77 6.37 -2.81 7.48
N LEU A 78 5.04 -2.95 7.43
CA LEU A 78 4.12 -1.84 7.19
C LEU A 78 3.16 -1.70 8.35
N TYR A 79 2.59 -0.51 8.51
CA TYR A 79 1.56 -0.25 9.50
C TYR A 79 0.24 -0.07 8.76
N ILE A 80 -0.74 -0.93 9.04
CA ILE A 80 -2.06 -0.88 8.39
C ILE A 80 -3.18 -0.65 9.39
N ASP A 81 -4.23 -0.02 8.91
CA ASP A 81 -5.55 -0.03 9.53
C ASP A 81 -6.28 -1.32 9.11
N PRO A 82 -6.59 -2.22 10.05
CA PRO A 82 -7.30 -3.46 9.75
C PRO A 82 -8.76 -3.23 9.31
N GLU A 83 -9.35 -2.08 9.63
CA GLU A 83 -10.73 -1.74 9.23
C GLU A 83 -10.79 -1.16 7.81
N ASN A 84 -9.67 -0.62 7.31
CA ASN A 84 -9.56 -0.06 5.96
C ASN A 84 -8.41 -0.73 5.18
N PRO A 85 -8.50 -2.05 4.91
CA PRO A 85 -7.44 -2.79 4.26
C PRO A 85 -7.28 -2.47 2.76
N GLU A 86 -8.11 -1.59 2.19
CA GLU A 86 -7.84 -0.97 0.90
C GLU A 86 -6.65 0.00 0.95
N MET A 87 -6.25 0.42 2.15
CA MET A 87 -5.08 1.22 2.40
C MET A 87 -3.82 0.36 2.40
N VAL A 88 -3.65 -0.47 1.38
CA VAL A 88 -2.52 -1.37 1.26
C VAL A 88 -1.53 -0.84 0.23
N PRO A 89 -0.28 -1.33 0.26
CA PRO A 89 0.76 -0.90 -0.66
C PRO A 89 0.28 -0.88 -2.11
N SER A 90 0.74 0.12 -2.86
CA SER A 90 0.38 0.26 -4.26
C SER A 90 1.43 -0.36 -5.15
N LEU A 91 1.01 -0.92 -6.28
CA LEU A 91 1.89 -1.57 -7.23
C LEU A 91 1.66 -1.02 -8.64
N TYR A 92 2.72 -0.99 -9.44
CA TYR A 92 2.64 -0.67 -10.85
C TYR A 92 3.65 -1.51 -11.65
N VAL A 93 3.18 -2.21 -12.67
CA VAL A 93 4.04 -2.94 -13.61
C VAL A 93 4.23 -2.15 -14.88
N ASP A 94 5.50 -1.82 -15.14
CA ASP A 94 5.98 -1.21 -16.37
C ASP A 94 6.59 -2.29 -17.26
N ASP A 95 5.74 -2.89 -18.11
CA ASP A 95 6.14 -3.97 -19.01
C ASP A 95 7.17 -3.49 -20.05
N GLU A 96 7.09 -2.23 -20.48
CA GLU A 96 8.02 -1.63 -21.44
C GLU A 96 9.42 -1.52 -20.84
N MET A 97 9.53 -0.97 -19.63
CA MET A 97 10.80 -0.83 -18.93
C MET A 97 11.27 -2.11 -18.22
N ASN A 98 10.46 -3.17 -18.22
CA ASN A 98 10.69 -4.39 -17.44
C ASN A 98 10.91 -4.10 -15.94
N ARG A 99 10.07 -3.23 -15.38
CA ARG A 99 10.14 -2.82 -13.97
C ARG A 99 8.81 -3.03 -13.27
N VAL A 100 8.88 -3.35 -11.99
CA VAL A 100 7.75 -3.27 -11.06
C VAL A 100 8.08 -2.22 -10.02
N TYR A 101 7.14 -1.32 -9.79
CA TYR A 101 7.20 -0.28 -8.77
C TYR A 101 6.26 -0.67 -7.65
N ILE A 102 6.73 -0.65 -6.41
CA ILE A 102 5.92 -1.00 -5.24
C ILE A 102 6.09 0.11 -4.21
N PHE A 103 5.04 0.85 -3.94
CA PHE A 103 5.03 1.86 -2.90
C PHE A 103 4.60 1.25 -1.58
N ILE A 104 5.44 1.46 -0.56
CA ILE A 104 5.18 1.07 0.81
C ILE A 104 5.42 2.27 1.72
N TRP A 105 4.90 2.19 2.93
CA TRP A 105 5.22 3.15 3.98
C TRP A 105 5.66 2.40 5.22
N GLU A 106 6.62 2.99 5.91
CA GLU A 106 7.16 2.47 7.15
C GLU A 106 7.07 3.55 8.20
N LYS A 107 7.12 3.15 9.46
CA LYS A 107 7.19 4.09 10.56
C LYS A 107 8.49 4.91 10.48
N ASP A 108 8.39 6.19 10.83
CA ASP A 108 9.55 6.99 11.20
C ASP A 108 9.99 6.62 12.63
N GLU A 109 11.24 6.16 12.80
CA GLU A 109 11.78 5.75 14.09
C GLU A 109 11.96 6.92 15.06
N GLU A 110 12.12 8.15 14.55
CA GLU A 110 12.41 9.35 15.35
C GLU A 110 11.17 9.91 16.07
N PHE A 111 9.96 9.61 15.58
CA PHE A 111 8.72 10.18 16.12
C PHE A 111 7.86 9.13 16.84
N MET A 112 7.65 9.33 18.15
CA MET A 112 6.88 8.39 19.00
C MET A 112 5.37 8.37 18.70
N HIS A 113 4.85 9.44 18.07
CA HIS A 113 3.41 9.65 17.94
C HIS A 113 2.93 9.59 16.49
N TYR A 114 3.60 10.25 15.54
CA TYR A 114 3.06 10.51 14.20
C TYR A 114 4.18 10.68 13.16
N GLY A 115 4.24 9.82 12.13
CA GLY A 115 5.21 9.92 11.03
C GLY A 115 5.42 8.59 10.29
N MET A 116 5.28 8.61 8.96
CA MET A 116 5.64 7.49 8.10
C MET A 116 6.61 7.97 7.02
N ASN A 117 7.63 7.18 6.76
CA ASN A 117 8.50 7.34 5.60
C ASN A 117 7.91 6.57 4.43
N GLY A 118 7.81 7.23 3.28
CA GLY A 118 7.35 6.61 2.04
C GLY A 118 8.53 6.03 1.28
N TYR A 119 8.48 4.76 0.93
CA TYR A 119 9.49 4.12 0.11
C TYR A 119 8.89 3.55 -1.16
N ILE A 120 9.72 3.47 -2.19
CA ILE A 120 9.39 2.78 -3.42
C ILE A 120 10.45 1.70 -3.70
N TYR A 121 9.99 0.47 -3.86
CA TYR A 121 10.82 -0.58 -4.45
C TYR A 121 10.72 -0.50 -5.96
N GLU A 122 11.88 -0.45 -6.61
CA GLU A 122 12.02 -0.67 -8.04
C GLU A 122 12.59 -2.08 -8.25
N TYR A 123 11.73 -3.02 -8.64
CA TYR A 123 12.14 -4.37 -9.00
C TYR A 123 12.37 -4.47 -10.50
N ASN A 124 13.58 -4.83 -10.90
CA ASN A 124 13.90 -5.07 -12.31
C ASN A 124 13.60 -6.53 -12.67
N ILE A 125 12.65 -6.75 -13.57
CA ILE A 125 12.14 -8.08 -13.92
C ILE A 125 13.24 -8.94 -14.56
N LYS A 126 14.10 -8.37 -15.41
CA LYS A 126 15.16 -9.09 -16.13
C LYS A 126 16.29 -9.54 -15.20
N SER A 127 16.83 -8.61 -14.42
CA SER A 127 17.96 -8.86 -13.53
C SER A 127 17.56 -9.42 -12.16
N LYS A 128 16.26 -9.42 -11.85
CA LYS A 128 15.69 -9.85 -10.55
C LYS A 128 16.26 -9.09 -9.35
N LYS A 129 16.74 -7.87 -9.58
CA LYS A 129 17.27 -6.99 -8.52
C LYS A 129 16.17 -6.08 -8.01
N VAL A 130 16.20 -5.82 -6.71
CA VAL A 130 15.35 -4.81 -6.07
C VAL A 130 16.21 -3.65 -5.59
N ASP A 131 15.71 -2.45 -5.78
CA ASP A 131 16.27 -1.23 -5.21
C ASP A 131 15.19 -0.54 -4.38
N LYS A 132 15.49 -0.21 -3.12
CA LYS A 132 14.57 0.49 -2.20
C LYS A 132 14.98 1.96 -2.17
N LYS A 133 14.09 2.83 -2.61
CA LYS A 133 14.33 4.28 -2.63
C LYS A 133 13.38 4.99 -1.70
N ILE A 134 13.90 6.03 -1.07
CA ILE A 134 13.13 6.94 -0.26
C ILE A 134 12.37 7.88 -1.20
N LEU A 135 11.06 7.97 -1.02
CA LEU A 135 10.17 8.85 -1.77
C LEU A 135 9.97 10.16 -1.01
N PHE A 136 9.71 10.05 0.29
CA PHE A 136 9.63 11.16 1.22
C PHE A 136 10.04 10.70 2.63
N GLU A 137 10.75 11.58 3.34
CA GLU A 137 11.13 11.39 4.73
C GLU A 137 10.39 12.41 5.59
N LYS A 138 10.08 12.05 6.84
CA LYS A 138 9.58 12.98 7.86
C LYS A 138 8.27 13.69 7.46
N ALA A 139 7.58 13.14 6.48
CA ALA A 139 6.42 13.75 5.85
C ALA A 139 5.31 12.71 5.78
N ASN A 140 4.20 13.00 6.47
CA ASN A 140 2.89 12.85 5.88
C ASN A 140 2.47 11.42 5.47
N PHE A 141 1.89 10.71 6.43
CA PHE A 141 0.94 9.59 6.29
C PHE A 141 0.43 9.32 4.86
N GLY A 142 1.14 8.55 4.04
CA GLY A 142 0.69 8.23 2.68
C GLY A 142 -0.45 7.22 2.72
N TRP A 143 -1.69 7.68 2.59
CA TRP A 143 -2.88 6.82 2.56
C TRP A 143 -3.48 6.78 1.17
N PHE A 144 -4.14 5.65 0.88
CA PHE A 144 -4.77 5.38 -0.41
C PHE A 144 -3.81 5.51 -1.60
N PRO A 145 -2.61 4.89 -1.62
CA PRO A 145 -1.71 5.11 -2.73
C PRO A 145 -2.19 4.45 -4.02
N TYR A 146 -2.07 5.15 -5.13
CA TYR A 146 -2.30 4.59 -6.47
C TYR A 146 -1.37 5.20 -7.51
N PHE A 147 -0.96 4.37 -8.47
CA PHE A 147 -0.17 4.80 -9.61
C PHE A 147 -1.08 5.21 -10.78
N THR A 148 -0.70 6.30 -11.46
CA THR A 148 -1.33 6.81 -12.69
C THR A 148 -0.27 7.19 -13.71
N LYS A 149 -0.63 7.23 -15.00
CA LYS A 149 0.21 7.83 -16.05
C LYS A 149 -0.36 9.16 -16.53
N GLY A 150 0.52 10.12 -16.80
CA GLY A 150 0.16 11.31 -17.58
C GLY A 150 0.09 10.99 -19.07
N ASP A 151 -0.39 11.97 -19.84
CA ASP A 151 -0.51 11.86 -21.31
C ASP A 151 0.84 11.65 -22.00
N ASP A 152 1.92 12.11 -21.39
CA ASP A 152 3.31 11.92 -21.83
C ASP A 152 3.90 10.57 -21.41
N GLY A 153 3.10 9.70 -20.78
CA GLY A 153 3.52 8.42 -20.24
C GLY A 153 4.29 8.51 -18.92
N GLN A 154 4.48 9.71 -18.34
CA GLN A 154 5.15 9.87 -17.05
C GLN A 154 4.37 9.16 -15.95
N LEU A 155 5.06 8.35 -15.16
CA LEU A 155 4.49 7.67 -14.01
C LEU A 155 4.38 8.61 -12.80
N PHE A 156 3.19 8.66 -12.22
CA PHE A 156 2.88 9.39 -11.00
C PHE A 156 2.38 8.42 -9.93
N LEU A 157 2.82 8.63 -8.70
CA LEU A 157 2.17 8.05 -7.51
C LEU A 157 1.36 9.15 -6.83
N ARG A 158 0.06 8.94 -6.70
CA ARG A 158 -0.84 9.78 -5.91
C ARG A 158 -1.04 9.16 -4.53
N HIS A 159 -1.09 9.98 -3.51
CA HIS A 159 -1.35 9.57 -2.12
C HIS A 159 -1.90 10.75 -1.32
N PHE A 160 -2.70 10.48 -0.31
CA PHE A 160 -3.19 11.50 0.60
C PHE A 160 -2.28 11.63 1.82
N SER A 161 -2.12 12.83 2.36
CA SER A 161 -1.42 13.15 3.61
C SER A 161 -2.43 13.52 4.70
N TYR A 162 -2.51 12.73 5.77
CA TYR A 162 -3.38 13.06 6.93
C TYR A 162 -2.87 14.24 7.76
N ALA A 163 -1.55 14.39 7.94
CA ALA A 163 -0.99 15.44 8.77
C ALA A 163 -1.27 16.84 8.19
N GLY A 164 -1.14 16.97 6.87
CA GLY A 164 -1.42 18.22 6.17
C GLY A 164 -2.84 18.32 5.62
N ARG A 165 -3.63 17.25 5.70
CA ARG A 165 -4.91 17.10 4.99
C ARG A 165 -4.79 17.52 3.53
N VAL A 166 -3.81 16.93 2.82
CA VAL A 166 -3.37 17.40 1.50
C VAL A 166 -3.17 16.23 0.54
N ASP A 167 -3.62 16.42 -0.70
CA ASP A 167 -3.37 15.53 -1.82
C ASP A 167 -1.91 15.68 -2.29
N MET A 168 -1.21 14.57 -2.47
CA MET A 168 0.21 14.54 -2.77
C MET A 168 0.45 13.79 -4.08
N ILE A 169 1.45 14.26 -4.83
CA ILE A 169 1.94 13.57 -6.03
C ILE A 169 3.44 13.34 -5.92
N SER A 170 3.87 12.14 -6.29
CA SER A 170 5.28 11.79 -6.43
C SER A 170 5.57 11.38 -7.86
N PHE A 171 6.70 11.86 -8.41
CA PHE A 171 7.12 11.59 -9.79
C PHE A 171 8.63 11.65 -9.93
N LYS A 172 9.16 11.04 -10.99
CA LYS A 172 10.58 11.17 -11.35
C LYS A 172 10.82 12.50 -12.07
N ASN A 173 11.71 13.32 -11.52
CA ASN A 173 12.19 14.53 -12.21
C ASN A 173 13.12 14.19 -13.38
N LYS A 174 13.60 15.23 -14.09
CA LYS A 174 14.51 15.08 -15.25
C LYS A 174 15.81 14.31 -14.97
N ASN A 175 16.22 14.19 -13.70
CA ASN A 175 17.41 13.44 -13.28
C ASN A 175 17.08 12.01 -12.83
N GLY A 176 15.83 11.56 -13.03
CA GLY A 176 15.35 10.24 -12.60
C GLY A 176 15.16 10.09 -11.08
N LYS A 177 15.28 11.19 -10.31
CA LYS A 177 15.04 11.19 -8.86
C LYS A 177 13.56 11.38 -8.60
N TRP A 178 13.02 10.57 -7.69
CA TRP A 178 11.68 10.76 -7.17
C TRP A 178 11.61 12.07 -6.37
N ILE A 179 10.57 12.86 -6.63
CA ILE A 179 10.22 14.05 -5.88
C ILE A 179 8.74 14.04 -5.55
N THR A 180 8.38 14.57 -4.39
CA THR A 180 7.01 14.62 -3.88
C THR A 180 6.58 16.07 -3.70
N ARG A 181 5.33 16.38 -4.08
CA ARG A 181 4.76 17.74 -3.97
C ARG A 181 3.31 17.69 -3.47
N PRO A 182 2.91 18.66 -2.63
CA PRO A 182 1.50 18.88 -2.33
C PRO A 182 0.80 19.49 -3.54
N LEU A 183 -0.50 19.20 -3.66
CA LEU A 183 -1.35 19.72 -4.73
C LEU A 183 -2.42 20.65 -4.18
N GLN A 184 -3.27 20.12 -3.30
CA GLN A 184 -4.41 20.82 -2.75
C GLN A 184 -4.86 20.18 -1.44
N ASN A 185 -5.45 20.99 -0.56
CA ASN A 185 -6.01 20.48 0.68
C ASN A 185 -7.34 19.76 0.40
N ILE A 186 -7.53 18.58 1.00
CA ILE A 186 -8.74 17.77 0.90
C ILE A 186 -9.03 17.09 2.24
N THR A 187 -10.28 16.73 2.50
CA THR A 187 -10.64 15.95 3.69
C THR A 187 -10.30 14.46 3.51
N PRO A 188 -10.18 13.69 4.60
CA PRO A 188 -10.07 12.23 4.55
C PRO A 188 -11.17 11.55 3.74
N GLU A 189 -12.42 12.03 3.85
CA GLU A 189 -13.58 11.50 3.12
C GLU A 189 -13.47 11.77 1.62
N GLU A 190 -13.08 12.99 1.24
CA GLU A 190 -12.83 13.35 -0.16
C GLU A 190 -11.67 12.52 -0.73
N ALA A 191 -10.61 12.29 0.05
CA ALA A 191 -9.52 11.41 -0.34
C ALA A 191 -10.06 9.98 -0.54
N LYS A 192 -10.75 9.40 0.43
CA LYS A 192 -11.31 8.05 0.30
C LYS A 192 -12.19 7.92 -0.95
N GLU A 193 -13.09 8.87 -1.19
CA GLU A 193 -13.97 8.84 -2.36
C GLU A 193 -13.20 8.93 -3.69
N ARG A 194 -12.27 9.88 -3.82
CA ARG A 194 -11.49 10.07 -5.04
C ARG A 194 -10.69 8.83 -5.37
N TYR A 195 -10.07 8.23 -4.35
CA TYR A 195 -9.12 7.14 -4.54
C TYR A 195 -9.82 5.79 -4.74
N LEU A 196 -10.97 5.56 -4.09
CA LEU A 196 -11.80 4.37 -4.36
C LEU A 196 -12.42 4.37 -5.77
N LYS A 197 -12.71 5.54 -6.35
CA LYS A 197 -13.25 5.66 -7.73
C LYS A 197 -12.21 5.41 -8.82
N GLN A 198 -10.92 5.49 -8.50
CA GLN A 198 -9.81 5.38 -9.45
C GLN A 198 -9.22 3.96 -9.52
N ILE A 199 -9.73 3.06 -8.69
CA ILE A 199 -9.42 1.63 -8.60
C ILE A 199 -10.52 0.85 -9.32
#